data_AF-A0A966YEJ3-F1
#
_entry.id   AF-A0A966YEJ3-F1
#
_cell.length_a   1.000
_cell.length_b   1.000
_cell.length_c   1.000
_cell.angle_alpha   90.00
_cell.angle_beta   90.00
_cell.angle_gamma   90.00
#
_symmetry.space_group_name_H-M   'P 1'
#
loop_
_entity.id
_entity.type
_entity.pdbx_description
1 polymer ?
#
loop_
_entity_poly.entity_id
_entity_poly.type
_entity_poly.pdbx_seq_one_letter_code
_entity_poly.pdbx_strand_id
1 'polypeptide(L)'
;DDVPPALEQWADSGLDVRIYSSGSIEAQKLFFGHTSFGDLTGHLRGHYDTTTGPKREQASYQAIAADMQLSPRQILFISDVGAELDAARAAGMATAAAIRPGNRPLESLYDHEAIESFGQITC
;
A
#
# COMPACT_ATOMS: atom_id res chain seq x y z
N ASP A 1 7.63 -12.66 6.48
CA ASP A 1 7.65 -12.85 7.94
C ASP A 1 7.24 -11.60 8.72
N ASP A 2 7.59 -10.39 8.26
CA ASP A 2 7.25 -9.14 8.98
C ASP A 2 5.90 -8.51 8.61
N VAL A 3 5.29 -8.90 7.48
CA VAL A 3 4.02 -8.33 7.03
C VAL A 3 2.83 -8.73 7.93
N PRO A 4 2.60 -10.02 8.26
CA PRO A 4 1.49 -10.39 9.15
C PRO A 4 1.49 -9.67 10.51
N PRO A 5 2.59 -9.63 11.29
CA PRO A 5 2.58 -8.94 12.57
C PRO A 5 2.39 -7.43 12.43
N ALA A 6 2.89 -6.81 11.36
CA ALA A 6 2.64 -5.39 11.10
C ALA A 6 1.16 -5.12 10.76
N LEU A 7 0.54 -5.95 9.93
CA LEU A 7 -0.88 -5.84 9.61
C LEU A 7 -1.77 -6.01 10.85
N GLU A 8 -1.44 -6.97 11.71
CA GLU A 8 -2.13 -7.17 12.99
C GLU A 8 -1.98 -5.92 13.89
N GLN A 9 -0.75 -5.43 14.06
CA GLN A 9 -0.49 -4.23 14.86
C GLN A 9 -1.24 -2.99 14.34
N TRP A 10 -1.28 -2.78 13.02
CA TRP A 10 -2.01 -1.65 12.43
C TRP A 10 -3.52 -1.80 12.61
N ALA A 11 -4.04 -3.02 12.45
CA ALA A 11 -5.44 -3.31 12.69
C ALA A 11 -5.83 -3.05 14.16
N ASP A 12 -5.02 -3.52 15.11
CA ASP A 12 -5.19 -3.31 16.56
C ASP A 12 -5.09 -1.84 16.96
N SER A 13 -4.26 -1.07 16.24
CA SER A 13 -4.13 0.38 16.42
C SER A 13 -5.28 1.18 15.78
N GLY A 14 -6.22 0.50 15.13
CA GLY A 14 -7.39 1.13 14.50
C GLY A 14 -7.14 1.72 13.11
N LEU A 15 -6.01 1.40 12.47
CA LEU A 15 -5.72 1.90 11.12
C LEU A 15 -6.60 1.24 10.05
N ASP A 16 -6.82 2.00 8.98
CA ASP A 16 -7.47 1.53 7.77
C ASP A 16 -6.41 1.08 6.77
N VAL A 17 -6.21 -0.25 6.68
CA VAL A 17 -5.27 -0.86 5.73
C VAL A 17 -6.03 -1.34 4.50
N ARG A 18 -5.59 -0.91 3.32
CA ARG A 18 -6.15 -1.30 2.02
C ARG A 18 -5.05 -1.71 1.06
N ILE A 19 -5.39 -2.56 0.09
CA ILE A 19 -4.45 -3.03 -0.94
C ILE A 19 -4.75 -2.35 -2.26
N TYR A 20 -3.71 -1.98 -3.01
CA TYR A 20 -3.82 -1.53 -4.40
C TYR A 20 -2.85 -2.31 -5.29
N SER A 21 -3.39 -3.14 -6.19
CA SER A 21 -2.60 -4.04 -7.03
C SER A 21 -3.10 -4.09 -8.47
N SER A 22 -2.28 -4.57 -9.40
CA SER A 22 -2.70 -4.82 -10.77
C SER A 22 -3.59 -6.07 -10.91
N GLY A 23 -3.53 -6.99 -9.94
CA GLY A 23 -4.43 -8.15 -9.88
C GLY A 23 -5.86 -7.74 -9.51
N SER A 24 -6.85 -8.48 -10.03
CA SER A 24 -8.26 -8.22 -9.72
C SER A 24 -8.52 -8.27 -8.21
N ILE A 25 -9.53 -7.53 -7.74
CA ILE A 25 -9.95 -7.59 -6.33
C ILE A 25 -10.21 -9.03 -5.87
N GLU A 26 -10.81 -9.87 -6.70
CA GLU A 26 -11.05 -11.29 -6.39
C GLU A 26 -9.74 -12.07 -6.20
N ALA A 27 -8.76 -11.86 -7.08
CA ALA A 27 -7.45 -12.51 -6.96
C ALA A 27 -6.70 -12.03 -5.72
N GLN A 28 -6.82 -10.74 -5.36
CA GLN A 28 -6.23 -10.21 -4.14
C GLN A 28 -6.86 -10.85 -2.90
N LYS A 29 -8.19 -10.90 -2.81
CA LYS A 29 -8.90 -11.54 -1.69
C LYS A 29 -8.54 -13.01 -1.56
N LEU A 30 -8.47 -13.73 -2.68
CA LEU A 30 -8.05 -15.14 -2.68
C LEU A 30 -6.61 -15.31 -2.19
N PHE A 31 -5.70 -14.43 -2.64
CA PHE A 31 -4.30 -14.46 -2.21
C PHE A 31 -4.16 -14.23 -0.70
N PHE A 32 -4.81 -13.18 -0.17
CA PHE A 32 -4.77 -12.87 1.26
C PHE A 32 -5.58 -13.85 2.13
N GLY A 33 -6.55 -14.56 1.55
CA GLY A 33 -7.29 -15.62 2.25
C GLY A 33 -6.53 -16.94 2.37
N HIS A 34 -5.50 -17.15 1.54
CA HIS A 34 -4.74 -18.40 1.46
C HIS A 34 -3.22 -18.17 1.59
N THR A 35 -2.80 -17.42 2.60
CA THR A 35 -1.36 -17.20 2.85
C THR A 35 -0.75 -18.32 3.69
N SER A 36 0.59 -18.41 3.69
CA SER A 36 1.33 -19.31 4.59
C SER A 36 1.13 -19.00 6.08
N PHE A 37 0.54 -17.85 6.41
CA PHE A 37 0.24 -17.39 7.77
C PHE A 37 -1.26 -17.48 8.10
N GLY A 38 -2.07 -18.08 7.23
CA GLY A 38 -3.53 -18.15 7.36
C GLY A 38 -4.28 -17.09 6.56
N ASP A 39 -5.51 -16.81 6.97
CA ASP A 39 -6.37 -15.80 6.35
C ASP A 39 -6.05 -14.42 6.95
N LEU A 40 -5.53 -13.52 6.10
CA LEU A 40 -5.20 -12.14 6.46
C LEU A 40 -6.27 -11.14 6.01
N THR A 41 -7.35 -11.58 5.36
CA THR A 41 -8.38 -10.67 4.84
C THR A 41 -9.08 -9.88 5.94
N GLY A 42 -9.13 -10.41 7.17
CA GLY A 42 -9.69 -9.70 8.33
C GLY A 42 -8.95 -8.42 8.73
N HIS A 43 -7.66 -8.28 8.34
CA HIS A 43 -6.87 -7.08 8.61
C HIS A 43 -7.00 -6.01 7.50
N LEU A 44 -7.65 -6.34 6.38
CA LEU A 44 -7.77 -5.48 5.21
C LEU A 44 -9.20 -4.95 5.11
N ARG A 45 -9.37 -3.62 5.11
CA ARG A 45 -10.68 -2.97 5.02
C ARG A 45 -11.15 -2.75 3.59
N GLY A 46 -10.25 -2.88 2.62
CA GLY A 46 -10.55 -2.62 1.22
C GLY A 46 -9.47 -3.07 0.25
N HIS A 47 -9.86 -3.16 -1.02
CA HIS A 47 -9.00 -3.52 -2.14
C HIS A 47 -9.30 -2.62 -3.33
N TYR A 48 -8.25 -2.24 -4.05
CA TYR A 48 -8.29 -1.48 -5.28
C TYR A 48 -7.52 -2.25 -6.34
N ASP A 49 -8.01 -2.19 -7.58
CA ASP A 49 -7.32 -2.75 -8.73
C ASP A 49 -7.22 -1.73 -9.87
N THR A 50 -6.85 -2.17 -11.07
CA THR A 50 -6.73 -1.30 -12.24
C THR A 50 -8.04 -0.62 -12.65
N THR A 51 -9.19 -1.05 -12.13
CA THR A 51 -10.48 -0.36 -12.34
C THR A 51 -10.56 0.98 -11.61
N THR A 52 -9.79 1.17 -10.53
CA THR A 52 -9.59 2.48 -9.87
C THR A 52 -8.70 3.41 -10.70
N GLY A 53 -8.04 2.86 -11.72
CA GLY A 53 -7.19 3.56 -12.68
C GLY A 53 -5.73 3.09 -12.64
N PRO A 54 -4.86 3.69 -13.46
CA PRO A 54 -3.46 3.29 -13.56
C PRO A 54 -2.65 3.67 -12.33
N LYS A 55 -1.81 2.73 -11.83
CA LYS A 55 -0.99 2.94 -10.62
C LYS A 55 0.06 4.06 -10.71
N ARG A 56 0.29 4.59 -11.91
CA ARG A 56 1.25 5.69 -12.17
C ARG A 56 0.57 7.04 -12.37
N GLU A 57 -0.74 7.11 -12.18
CA GLU A 57 -1.53 8.32 -12.36
C GLU A 57 -1.96 8.88 -11.01
N GLN A 58 -1.73 10.19 -10.81
CA GLN A 58 -2.14 10.91 -9.60
C GLN A 58 -3.64 10.75 -9.30
N ALA A 59 -4.47 10.71 -10.35
CA ALA A 59 -5.92 10.63 -10.23
C ALA A 59 -6.39 9.35 -9.51
N SER A 60 -5.67 8.23 -9.66
CA SER A 60 -6.00 6.98 -8.97
C SER A 60 -5.84 7.10 -7.45
N TYR A 61 -4.80 7.78 -7.00
CA TYR A 61 -4.57 8.02 -5.57
C TYR A 61 -5.57 9.04 -5.00
N GLN A 62 -5.97 10.04 -5.78
CA GLN A 62 -7.04 10.95 -5.38
C GLN A 62 -8.39 10.21 -5.23
N ALA A 63 -8.71 9.30 -6.15
CA ALA A 63 -9.90 8.46 -6.06
C ALA A 63 -9.86 7.54 -4.83
N ILE A 64 -8.71 6.92 -4.54
CA ILE A 64 -8.50 6.12 -3.32
C ILE A 64 -8.73 6.97 -2.07
N ALA A 65 -8.12 8.16 -1.99
CA ALA A 65 -8.30 9.05 -0.83
C ALA A 65 -9.76 9.46 -0.62
N ALA A 66 -10.48 9.73 -1.73
CA ALA A 66 -11.90 10.07 -1.69
C ALA A 66 -12.77 8.89 -1.20
N ASP A 67 -12.48 7.68 -1.65
CA ASP A 67 -13.17 6.45 -1.20
C ASP A 67 -12.84 6.10 0.26
N MET A 68 -11.61 6.37 0.70
CA MET A 68 -11.22 6.28 2.12
C MET A 68 -11.85 7.39 2.98
N GLN A 69 -12.42 8.44 2.37
CA GLN A 69 -12.93 9.64 3.05
C GLN A 69 -11.86 10.32 3.92
N LEU A 70 -10.60 10.25 3.51
CA LEU A 70 -9.45 10.82 4.20
C LEU A 70 -8.79 11.89 3.33
N SER A 71 -8.13 12.85 3.97
CA SER A 71 -7.21 13.73 3.25
C SER A 71 -6.05 12.88 2.71
N PRO A 72 -5.55 13.11 1.48
CA PRO A 72 -4.37 12.41 0.97
C PRO A 72 -3.19 12.44 1.95
N ARG A 73 -3.01 13.56 2.67
CA ARG A 73 -1.94 13.74 3.66
C ARG A 73 -2.02 12.80 4.88
N GLN A 74 -3.17 12.18 5.11
CA GLN A 74 -3.39 11.22 6.19
C GLN A 74 -3.13 9.78 5.74
N ILE A 75 -2.82 9.57 4.45
CA ILE A 75 -2.62 8.25 3.86
C ILE A 75 -1.13 8.07 3.59
N LEU A 76 -0.59 6.95 4.08
CA LEU A 76 0.74 6.46 3.74
C LEU A 76 0.60 5.41 2.64
N PHE A 77 1.20 5.66 1.49
CA PHE A 77 1.30 4.68 0.41
C PHE A 77 2.68 4.02 0.41
N ILE A 78 2.69 2.69 0.33
CA ILE A 78 3.90 1.87 0.36
C ILE A 78 3.99 1.08 -0.94
N SER A 79 5.09 1.21 -1.67
CA SER A 79 5.35 0.48 -2.91
C SER A 79 6.85 0.30 -3.12
N ASP A 80 7.23 -0.75 -3.85
CA ASP A 80 8.59 -0.97 -4.35
C ASP A 80 8.83 -0.29 -5.72
N VAL A 81 7.79 0.32 -6.30
CA VAL A 81 7.85 0.96 -7.62
C VAL A 81 7.86 2.48 -7.48
N GLY A 82 8.97 3.11 -7.83
CA GLY A 82 9.15 4.57 -7.69
C GLY A 82 8.11 5.40 -8.44
N ALA A 83 7.75 5.02 -9.67
CA ALA A 83 6.71 5.72 -10.43
C ALA A 83 5.31 5.68 -9.77
N GLU A 84 5.02 4.67 -8.94
CA GLU A 84 3.78 4.60 -8.17
C GLU A 84 3.84 5.54 -6.95
N LEU A 85 4.98 5.56 -6.28
CA LEU A 85 5.25 6.48 -5.17
C LEU A 85 5.20 7.94 -5.63
N ASP A 86 5.77 8.25 -6.80
CA ASP A 86 5.73 9.59 -7.39
C ASP A 86 4.29 10.07 -7.59
N ALA A 87 3.44 9.20 -8.13
CA ALA A 87 2.04 9.50 -8.37
C ALA A 87 1.24 9.67 -7.06
N ALA A 88 1.50 8.84 -6.05
CA ALA A 88 0.90 8.98 -4.72
C ALA A 88 1.33 10.28 -4.04
N ARG A 89 2.63 10.61 -4.12
CA ARG A 89 3.17 11.86 -3.58
C ARG A 89 2.60 13.08 -4.29
N ALA A 90 2.45 13.02 -5.61
CA ALA A 90 1.79 14.08 -6.39
C ALA A 90 0.33 14.28 -5.94
N ALA A 91 -0.36 13.21 -5.53
CA ALA A 91 -1.71 13.29 -4.96
C ALA A 91 -1.75 13.88 -3.54
N GLY A 92 -0.59 14.08 -2.92
CA GLY A 92 -0.43 14.64 -1.58
C GLY A 92 -0.34 13.59 -0.47
N MET A 93 -0.11 12.32 -0.81
CA MET A 93 0.08 11.23 0.15
C MET A 93 1.49 11.20 0.74
N ALA A 94 1.61 10.69 1.96
CA ALA A 94 2.89 10.23 2.48
C ALA A 94 3.30 8.96 1.71
N THR A 95 4.60 8.75 1.54
CA THR A 95 5.12 7.66 0.71
C THR A 95 6.33 7.01 1.34
N ALA A 96 6.35 5.69 1.36
CA ALA A 96 7.49 4.89 1.79
C ALA A 96 7.87 3.86 0.71
N ALA A 97 9.15 3.80 0.39
CA ALA A 97 9.70 2.85 -0.56
C ALA A 97 10.02 1.53 0.14
N ALA A 98 9.31 0.47 -0.24
CA ALA A 98 9.58 -0.87 0.29
C ALA A 98 10.79 -1.49 -0.44
N ILE A 99 11.93 -1.55 0.24
CA ILE A 99 13.17 -2.13 -0.26
C ILE A 99 13.30 -3.55 0.28
N ARG A 100 13.09 -4.55 -0.59
CA ARG A 100 13.27 -5.97 -0.25
C ARG A 100 14.44 -6.58 -1.02
N PRO A 101 15.12 -7.60 -0.48
CA PRO A 101 16.15 -8.33 -1.22
C PRO A 101 15.62 -8.83 -2.56
N GLY A 102 16.26 -8.45 -3.66
CA GLY A 102 15.85 -8.81 -5.02
C GLY A 102 15.01 -7.75 -5.74
N ASN A 103 14.62 -6.66 -5.07
CA ASN A 103 14.00 -5.53 -5.74
C ASN A 103 14.98 -4.86 -6.72
N ARG A 104 14.45 -4.35 -7.81
CA ARG A 104 15.22 -3.47 -8.71
C ARG A 104 15.56 -2.17 -7.98
N PRO A 105 16.65 -1.48 -8.37
CA PRO A 105 16.91 -0.13 -7.89
C PRO A 105 15.66 0.74 -8.02
N LEU A 106 15.34 1.49 -6.96
CA LEU A 106 14.18 2.37 -6.95
C LEU A 106 14.44 3.56 -7.89
N GLU A 107 13.79 3.55 -9.05
CA GLU A 107 13.79 4.68 -9.98
C GLU A 107 12.56 5.56 -9.70
N SER A 108 12.79 6.74 -9.15
CA SER A 108 11.75 7.70 -8.76
C SER A 108 12.22 9.13 -9.02
N LEU A 109 11.25 10.03 -9.22
CA LEU A 109 11.47 11.47 -9.36
C LEU A 109 11.71 12.16 -8.00
N TYR A 110 11.32 11.54 -6.89
CA TYR A 110 11.38 12.11 -5.56
C TYR A 110 12.12 11.20 -4.57
N ASP A 111 12.65 11.79 -3.51
CA ASP A 111 13.15 11.02 -2.37
C ASP A 111 11.97 10.50 -1.54
N HIS A 112 11.88 9.18 -1.42
CA HIS A 112 10.91 8.48 -0.59
C HIS A 112 11.62 7.80 0.57
N GLU A 113 10.95 7.76 1.73
CA GLU A 113 11.51 7.11 2.92
C GLU A 113 11.65 5.61 2.66
N ALA A 114 12.87 5.09 2.69
CA ALA A 114 13.13 3.68 2.44
C ALA A 114 12.85 2.86 3.71
N ILE A 115 12.03 1.81 3.55
CA ILE A 115 11.76 0.83 4.60
C ILE A 115 12.14 -0.56 4.10
N GLU A 116 12.84 -1.32 4.94
CA GLU A 116 13.23 -2.71 4.67
C GLU A 116 12.27 -3.71 5.32
N SER A 117 11.50 -3.24 6.30
CA SER A 117 10.47 -3.99 7.00
C SER A 117 9.29 -3.11 7.39
N PHE A 118 8.09 -3.68 7.38
CA PHE A 118 6.88 -2.98 7.81
C PHE A 118 6.89 -2.69 9.32
N GLY A 119 7.70 -3.41 10.11
CA GLY A 119 7.92 -3.10 11.53
C GLY A 119 8.65 -1.78 11.78
N GLN A 120 9.20 -1.13 10.74
CA GLN A 120 9.77 0.22 10.84
C GLN A 120 8.69 1.31 10.82
N ILE A 121 7.46 0.98 10.41
CA ILE A 121 6.34 1.92 10.40
C ILE A 121 5.69 1.90 11.78
N THR A 122 5.96 2.95 12.54
CA THR A 122 5.33 3.20 13.84
C THR A 122 4.19 4.20 13.68
N CYS A 123 3.05 3.92 14.32
CA CYS A 123 1.82 4.70 14.22
C CYS A 123 1.46 5.35 15.56
#